data_AF-A0A826HNP0-F1
#
_entry.id   AF-A0A826HNP0-F1
#
_cell.length_a   1.000
_cell.length_b   1.000
_cell.length_c   1.000
_cell.angle_alpha   90.00
_cell.angle_beta   90.00
_cell.angle_gamma   90.00
#
_symmetry.space_group_name_H-M   'P 1'
#
loop_
_entity.id
_entity.type
_entity.pdbx_description
1 polymer ?
#
loop_
_entity_poly.entity_id
_entity_poly.type
_entity_poly.pdbx_seq_one_letter_code
_entity_poly.pdbx_strand_id
1 'polypeptide(L)'
;MSELRWPLRIKQLRDARITTMLDAVLTRYPGYRIFLNGRMGESLVNQYMMQALAHNYPFTIMNQPGMRVTKRVLQTDFGWVLAHPTQKIARPILL
;
A
#
# COMPACT_ATOMS: atom_id res chain seq x y z
N MET A 1 -8.09 15.04 15.00
CA MET A 1 -7.88 13.58 15.09
C MET A 1 -7.39 13.11 13.74
N SER A 2 -6.10 12.78 13.61
CA SER A 2 -5.50 12.46 12.30
C SER A 2 -4.91 11.06 12.32
N GLU A 3 -5.43 10.19 11.47
CA GLU A 3 -5.01 8.80 11.26
C GLU A 3 -3.82 8.78 10.29
N LEU A 4 -2.66 8.26 10.69
CA LEU A 4 -1.54 8.10 9.75
C LEU A 4 -1.57 6.69 9.15
N ARG A 5 -2.32 6.60 8.06
CA ARG A 5 -2.14 5.60 7.00
C ARG A 5 -1.37 6.30 5.89
N TRP A 6 -0.48 5.62 5.18
CA TRP A 6 0.12 6.18 3.96
C TRP A 6 -0.51 5.58 2.73
N PRO A 7 -1.66 6.11 2.30
CA PRO A 7 -2.29 5.66 1.08
C PRO A 7 -1.57 6.24 -0.13
N LEU A 8 -1.08 5.35 -0.99
CA LEU A 8 -0.66 5.69 -2.33
C LEU A 8 -1.77 5.33 -3.31
N ARG A 9 -2.05 6.27 -4.22
CA ARG A 9 -3.04 6.05 -5.28
C ARG A 9 -2.44 5.19 -6.39
N ILE A 10 -3.30 4.46 -7.09
CA ILE A 10 -2.90 3.55 -8.18
C ILE A 10 -2.05 4.27 -9.23
N LYS A 11 -2.36 5.53 -9.58
CA LYS A 11 -1.54 6.31 -10.52
C LYS A 11 -0.10 6.52 -10.06
N GLN A 12 0.12 6.68 -8.76
CA GLN A 12 1.45 6.93 -8.19
C GLN A 12 2.28 5.65 -8.23
N LEU A 13 1.65 4.51 -7.98
CA LEU A 13 2.29 3.20 -7.96
C LEU A 13 2.82 2.73 -9.33
N ARG A 14 2.49 3.44 -10.42
CA ARG A 14 3.03 3.17 -11.76
C ARG A 14 4.35 3.87 -12.03
N ASP A 15 4.74 4.81 -11.17
CA ASP A 15 6.00 5.53 -11.28
C ASP A 15 7.11 4.72 -10.61
N ALA A 16 8.16 4.38 -11.36
CA ALA A 16 9.29 3.59 -10.86
C ALA A 16 9.97 4.23 -9.65
N ARG A 17 9.95 5.57 -9.54
CA ARG A 17 10.51 6.31 -8.39
C ARG A 17 9.78 5.98 -7.09
N ILE A 18 8.48 5.69 -7.17
CA ILE A 18 7.68 5.29 -6.00
C ILE A 18 8.08 3.91 -5.52
N THR A 19 8.40 2.98 -6.42
CA THR A 19 8.88 1.64 -6.04
C THR A 19 10.19 1.76 -5.24
N THR A 20 11.17 2.52 -5.74
CA THR A 20 12.45 2.74 -5.03
C THR A 20 12.25 3.47 -3.70
N MET A 21 11.37 4.46 -3.65
CA MET A 21 11.04 5.15 -2.40
C MET A 21 10.44 4.17 -1.37
N LEU A 22 9.58 3.25 -1.81
CA LEU A 22 8.95 2.28 -0.93
C LEU A 22 9.96 1.28 -0.36
N ASP A 23 11.03 0.92 -1.06
CA ASP A 23 12.11 0.10 -0.49
C ASP A 23 12.73 0.75 0.75
N ALA A 24 13.02 2.05 0.67
CA ALA A 24 13.57 2.81 1.79
C ALA A 24 12.56 2.94 2.95
N VAL A 25 11.27 3.10 2.62
CA VAL A 25 10.20 3.14 3.62
C VAL A 25 10.10 1.82 4.39
N LEU A 26 10.12 0.67 3.70
CA LEU A 26 9.99 -0.63 4.36
C LEU A 26 11.16 -0.93 5.28
N THR A 27 12.36 -0.50 4.92
CA THR A 27 13.55 -0.61 5.79
C THR A 27 13.42 0.30 7.02
N ARG A 28 12.87 1.51 6.86
CA ARG A 28 12.79 2.51 7.93
C ARG A 28 11.69 2.24 8.95
N TYR A 29 10.60 1.59 8.55
CA TYR A 29 9.45 1.33 9.42
C TYR A 29 9.27 -0.17 9.62
N PRO A 30 10.19 -0.90 10.27
CA PRO A 30 9.98 -2.31 10.55
C PRO A 30 8.72 -2.49 11.44
N GLY A 31 8.01 -3.60 11.24
CA GLY A 31 6.86 -3.97 12.07
C GLY A 31 5.51 -3.37 11.67
N TYR A 32 5.43 -2.54 10.62
CA TYR A 32 4.13 -2.15 10.05
C TYR A 32 3.62 -3.25 9.12
N ARG A 33 2.41 -3.08 8.60
CA ARG A 33 1.78 -3.96 7.62
C ARG A 33 1.41 -3.19 6.37
N ILE A 34 1.57 -3.85 5.22
CA ILE A 34 1.13 -3.34 3.93
C ILE A 34 -0.27 -3.85 3.62
N PHE A 35 -1.15 -2.98 3.12
CA PHE A 35 -2.43 -3.35 2.53
C PHE A 35 -2.42 -3.03 1.04
N LEU A 36 -2.61 -4.04 0.20
CA LEU A 36 -2.67 -3.92 -1.25
C LEU A 36 -4.12 -4.02 -1.71
N ASN A 37 -4.55 -3.15 -2.61
CA ASN A 37 -5.83 -3.28 -3.27
C ASN A 37 -5.75 -4.40 -4.32
N GLY A 38 -6.38 -5.54 -4.05
CA GLY A 38 -6.35 -6.70 -4.95
C GLY A 38 -7.13 -6.49 -6.25
N ARG A 39 -7.86 -5.38 -6.38
CA ARG A 39 -8.56 -4.99 -7.61
C ARG A 39 -7.70 -4.16 -8.56
N MET A 40 -6.46 -3.83 -8.18
CA MET A 40 -5.48 -3.28 -9.12
C MET A 40 -5.17 -4.28 -10.24
N GLY A 41 -4.58 -3.79 -11.34
CA GLY A 41 -4.07 -4.69 -12.37
C GLY A 41 -3.04 -5.66 -11.78
N GLU A 42 -3.10 -6.93 -12.20
CA GLU A 42 -2.32 -8.03 -11.63
C GLU A 42 -0.82 -7.74 -11.58
N SER A 43 -0.26 -7.13 -12.63
CA SER A 43 1.16 -6.77 -12.67
C SER A 43 1.55 -5.83 -11.51
N LEU A 44 0.68 -4.87 -11.17
CA LEU A 44 0.92 -3.93 -10.10
C LEU A 44 0.81 -4.61 -8.73
N VAL A 45 -0.18 -5.47 -8.55
CA VAL A 45 -0.33 -6.27 -7.31
C VAL A 45 0.92 -7.13 -7.10
N ASN A 46 1.35 -7.85 -8.14
CA ASN A 46 2.49 -8.74 -8.09
C ASN A 46 3.79 -7.98 -7.81
N GLN A 47 3.99 -6.82 -8.44
CA GLN A 47 5.17 -5.97 -8.19
C GLN A 47 5.30 -5.61 -6.70
N TYR A 48 4.24 -5.09 -6.09
CA TYR A 48 4.30 -4.66 -4.68
C TYR A 48 4.22 -5.82 -3.69
N MET A 49 3.62 -6.95 -4.08
CA MET A 49 3.70 -8.20 -3.33
C MET A 49 5.15 -8.72 -3.29
N MET A 50 5.83 -8.78 -4.43
CA MET A 50 7.23 -9.21 -4.50
C MET A 50 8.14 -8.28 -3.71
N GLN A 51 7.89 -6.97 -3.74
CA GLN A 51 8.62 -6.02 -2.90
C GLN A 51 8.43 -6.34 -1.41
N ALA A 52 7.19 -6.53 -0.95
CA ALA A 52 6.94 -6.91 0.43
C ALA A 52 7.66 -8.22 0.82
N LEU A 53 7.64 -9.23 -0.05
CA LEU A 53 8.35 -10.50 0.15
C LEU A 53 9.87 -10.31 0.23
N ALA A 54 10.46 -9.49 -0.65
CA ALA A 54 11.89 -9.22 -0.66
C ALA A 54 12.38 -8.56 0.64
N HIS A 55 11.52 -7.77 1.30
CA HIS A 55 11.78 -7.14 2.60
C HIS A 55 11.31 -7.99 3.79
N ASN A 56 10.83 -9.22 3.56
CA ASN A 56 10.21 -10.10 4.56
C ASN A 56 9.11 -9.39 5.38
N TYR A 57 8.29 -8.61 4.69
CA TYR A 57 7.38 -7.64 5.26
C TYR A 57 5.93 -8.16 5.24
N PRO A 58 5.17 -8.09 6.34
CA PRO A 58 3.81 -8.62 6.37
C PRO A 58 2.87 -7.76 5.51
N PHE A 59 2.06 -8.44 4.70
CA PHE A 59 1.08 -7.77 3.83
C PHE A 59 -0.27 -8.48 3.84
N THR A 60 -1.30 -7.76 3.39
CA THR A 60 -2.66 -8.26 3.17
C THR A 60 -3.16 -7.74 1.83
N ILE A 61 -3.58 -8.65 0.96
CA ILE A 61 -4.28 -8.29 -0.28
C ILE A 61 -5.76 -8.16 0.06
N MET A 62 -6.29 -6.94 -0.09
CA MET A 62 -7.69 -6.63 0.12
C MET A 62 -8.48 -6.98 -1.13
N ASN A 63 -9.12 -8.14 -1.11
CA ASN A 63 -10.25 -8.45 -1.98
C ASN A 63 -11.50 -8.43 -1.10
N GLN A 64 -12.45 -7.56 -1.38
CA GLN A 64 -13.75 -7.55 -0.69
C GLN A 64 -14.62 -8.65 -1.31
N PRO A 65 -14.84 -9.80 -0.65
CA PRO A 65 -15.70 -10.84 -1.18
C PRO A 65 -17.16 -10.46 -0.89
N GLY A 66 -18.06 -10.65 -1.86
CA GLY A 66 -19.51 -10.68 -1.61
C GLY A 66 -20.29 -9.38 -1.87
N MET A 67 -19.64 -8.25 -2.10
CA MET A 67 -20.33 -7.08 -2.64
C MET A 67 -20.15 -7.13 -4.17
N ARG A 68 -21.23 -7.20 -4.95
CA ARG A 68 -21.15 -6.99 -6.41
C ARG A 68 -20.69 -5.55 -6.65
N VAL A 69 -19.39 -5.29 -6.53
CA VAL A 69 -18.81 -3.97 -6.74
C VAL A 69 -18.68 -3.76 -8.24
N THR A 70 -19.77 -3.34 -8.85
CA THR A 70 -19.83 -2.84 -10.24
C THR A 70 -18.98 -1.58 -10.45
N LYS A 71 -18.48 -0.98 -9.37
CA LYS A 71 -17.66 0.23 -9.42
C LYS A 71 -16.29 -0.08 -10.02
N ARG A 72 -16.03 0.50 -11.19
CA ARG A 72 -14.72 0.46 -11.87
C ARG A 72 -13.63 0.99 -10.94
N VAL A 73 -12.49 0.31 -10.93
CA VAL A 73 -11.28 0.78 -10.23
C VAL A 73 -10.71 2.01 -10.94
N LEU A 74 -10.51 3.09 -10.21
CA LEU A 74 -10.01 4.36 -10.70
C LEU A 74 -8.55 4.56 -10.35
N GLN A 75 -7.82 5.29 -11.18
CA GLN A 75 -6.41 5.63 -10.93
C GLN A 75 -6.20 6.47 -9.67
N THR A 76 -7.27 7.10 -9.16
CA THR A 76 -7.30 7.86 -7.92
C THR A 76 -7.61 7.02 -6.67
N ASP A 77 -8.04 5.77 -6.85
CA ASP A 77 -8.28 4.86 -5.72
C ASP A 77 -6.96 4.53 -5.03
N PHE A 78 -7.04 4.18 -3.75
CA PHE A 78 -5.88 3.71 -3.01
C PHE A 78 -5.49 2.31 -3.48
N GLY A 79 -4.20 2.14 -3.76
CA GLY A 79 -3.61 0.91 -4.23
C GLY A 79 -2.73 0.22 -3.18
N TRP A 80 -2.04 1.02 -2.38
CA TRP A 80 -1.05 0.55 -1.41
C TRP A 80 -1.16 1.41 -0.16
N VAL A 81 -1.15 0.79 1.03
CA VAL A 81 -1.23 1.49 2.31
C VAL A 81 -0.25 0.88 3.30
N LEU A 82 0.59 1.69 3.93
CA LEU A 82 1.34 1.29 5.13
C LEU A 82 0.54 1.64 6.38
N ALA A 83 0.43 0.71 7.33
CA ALA A 83 -0.23 0.96 8.60
C ALA A 83 0.47 0.25 9.76
N HIS A 84 0.64 0.96 10.89
CA HIS A 84 1.18 0.38 12.11
C HIS A 84 0.14 -0.57 12.75
N PRO A 85 0.56 -1.74 13.30
CA PRO A 85 -0.37 -2.74 13.85
C PRO A 85 -1.14 -2.26 15.09
N THR A 86 -0.49 -1.50 15.99
CA THR A 86 -1.06 -1.12 17.30
C THR A 86 -1.07 0.38 17.65
N GLN A 87 -0.30 1.23 16.96
CA GLN A 87 -0.14 2.65 17.30
C GLN A 87 -0.69 3.58 16.22
N LYS A 88 -1.26 4.70 16.66
CA LYS A 88 -1.51 5.87 15.82
C LYS A 88 -0.23 6.70 15.77
N ILE A 89 0.26 7.07 14.58
CA ILE A 89 1.52 7.81 14.44
C ILE A 89 1.28 9.30 14.73
N ALA A 90 2.14 9.89 15.56
CA ALA A 90 2.02 11.26 16.09
C ALA A 90 2.66 12.37 15.23
N ARG A 91 3.32 12.06 14.10
CA ARG A 91 3.99 13.07 13.27
C ARG A 91 3.68 12.90 11.77
N PRO A 92 3.34 13.99 11.04
CA PRO A 92 3.27 13.97 9.59
C PRO A 92 4.64 13.68 9.02
N ILE A 93 4.69 12.83 8.00
CA ILE A 93 5.88 12.69 7.16
C ILE A 93 5.56 13.44 5.90
N LEU A 94 6.14 14.63 5.81
CA LEU A 94 6.16 15.46 4.62
C LEU A 94 7.21 14.86 3.68
N LEU A 95 6.78 14.56 2.45
CA LEU A 95 7.65 14.33 1.29
C LEU A 95 7.50 15.55 0.38
#